data_AF-A0A368GJX4-F1
#
_entry.id   AF-A0A368GJX4-F1
#
_cell.length_a   1.000
_cell.length_b   1.000
_cell.length_c   1.000
_cell.angle_alpha   90.00
_cell.angle_beta   90.00
_cell.angle_gamma   90.00
#
_symmetry.space_group_name_H-M   'P 1'
#
loop_
_entity.id
_entity.type
_entity.pdbx_description
1 polymer ?
#
loop_
_entity_poly.entity_id
_entity_poly.type
_entity_poly.pdbx_seq_one_letter_code
_entity_poly.pdbx_strand_id
1 'polypeptide(L)'
;MKEVATKWYDFQPSPLHRIIIEDGLVFVNQASDKGLKYDAILLDLCINKKVALMCPIEGFLTDEAISNLAFITADTGLLLCCFLNKTSKEKNAFAHLRLMQRISGVVIVNIITAKDALLEAERVLARYLEHFESCILLPAGGLDRMLFCFHKKELWDDNPEKLHELVVKVEEKTGFHLRDGINYFASEVE
;
A
#
# COMPACT_ATOMS: atom_id res chain seq x y z
N MET A 1 12.53 12.98 -12.18
CA MET A 1 11.43 12.97 -11.18
C MET A 1 11.75 13.77 -9.93
N LYS A 2 12.84 13.52 -9.17
CA LYS A 2 13.18 14.31 -7.97
C LYS A 2 13.15 15.83 -8.20
N GLU A 3 13.83 16.33 -9.23
CA GLU A 3 13.85 17.76 -9.52
C GLU A 3 12.47 18.33 -9.82
N VAL A 4 11.62 17.55 -10.51
CA VAL A 4 10.26 17.97 -10.82
C VAL A 4 9.43 18.01 -9.54
N ALA A 5 9.53 17.00 -8.68
CA ALA A 5 8.86 16.95 -7.38
C ALA A 5 9.22 18.17 -6.50
N THR A 6 10.50 18.51 -6.43
CA THR A 6 10.97 19.67 -5.64
C THR A 6 10.52 21.00 -6.23
N LYS A 7 10.45 21.13 -7.55
CA LYS A 7 10.11 22.41 -8.22
C LYS A 7 8.61 22.65 -8.35
N TRP A 8 7.82 21.59 -8.49
CA TRP A 8 6.43 21.69 -8.96
C TRP A 8 5.41 20.95 -8.10
N TYR A 9 5.84 20.12 -7.14
CA TYR A 9 4.95 19.33 -6.29
C TYR A 9 5.25 19.54 -4.79
N ASP A 10 5.85 20.68 -4.44
CA ASP A 10 6.16 21.10 -3.07
C ASP A 10 6.89 20.06 -2.20
N PHE A 11 7.66 19.17 -2.84
CA PHE A 11 8.49 18.23 -2.09
C PHE A 11 9.60 18.98 -1.35
N GLN A 12 9.53 18.97 -0.02
CA GLN A 12 10.56 19.47 0.88
C GLN A 12 11.23 18.30 1.62
N PRO A 13 12.55 18.09 1.46
CA PRO A 13 13.23 17.00 2.15
C PRO A 13 13.27 17.23 3.65
N SER A 14 13.01 16.18 4.43
CA SER A 14 13.15 16.17 5.89
C SER A 14 13.68 14.80 6.36
N PRO A 15 14.08 14.65 7.64
CA PRO A 15 14.44 13.34 8.19
C PRO A 15 13.30 12.31 8.10
N LEU A 16 12.05 12.77 8.04
CA LEU A 16 10.84 11.93 7.95
C LEU A 16 10.36 11.72 6.51
N HIS A 17 10.81 12.53 5.56
CA HIS A 17 10.41 12.46 4.16
C HIS A 17 11.61 12.71 3.24
N ARG A 18 12.15 11.64 2.66
CA ARG A 18 13.39 11.66 1.87
C ARG A 18 13.23 10.94 0.54
N ILE A 19 13.88 11.46 -0.50
CA ILE A 19 14.00 10.80 -1.80
C ILE A 19 15.41 10.21 -1.90
N ILE A 20 15.47 8.90 -2.12
CA ILE A 20 16.69 8.17 -2.42
C ILE A 20 16.73 7.94 -3.94
N ILE A 21 17.80 8.38 -4.59
CA ILE A 21 18.01 8.12 -6.02
C ILE A 21 18.83 6.84 -6.13
N GLU A 22 18.17 5.74 -6.48
CA GLU A 22 18.79 4.42 -6.68
C GLU A 22 17.87 3.56 -7.56
N ASP A 23 18.42 2.49 -8.14
CA ASP A 23 17.59 1.42 -8.69
C ASP A 23 16.79 0.75 -7.56
N GLY A 24 15.47 0.63 -7.73
CA GLY A 24 14.58 0.07 -6.71
C GLY A 24 14.90 -1.38 -6.32
N LEU A 25 15.35 -2.21 -7.27
CA LEU A 25 15.74 -3.60 -7.00
C LEU A 25 17.04 -3.65 -6.20
N VAL A 26 18.02 -2.81 -6.57
CA VAL A 26 19.27 -2.68 -5.82
C VAL A 26 18.99 -2.19 -4.39
N PHE A 27 18.10 -1.21 -4.23
CA PHE A 27 17.71 -0.71 -2.92
C PHE A 27 17.07 -1.80 -2.05
N VAL A 28 16.12 -2.56 -2.61
CA VAL A 28 15.44 -3.65 -1.89
C VAL A 28 16.43 -4.73 -1.46
N ASN A 29 17.34 -5.14 -2.35
CA ASN A 29 18.39 -6.11 -2.03
C ASN A 29 19.29 -5.61 -0.89
N GLN A 30 19.77 -4.37 -0.96
CA GLN A 30 20.61 -3.80 0.10
C GLN A 30 19.86 -3.61 1.42
N ALA A 31 18.57 -3.29 1.37
CA ALA A 31 17.74 -3.17 2.56
C ALA A 31 17.58 -4.53 3.25
N SER A 32 17.42 -5.59 2.44
CA SER A 32 17.41 -6.99 2.89
C SER A 32 18.73 -7.36 3.55
N ASP A 33 19.87 -7.12 2.90
CA ASP A 33 21.21 -7.39 3.44
C ASP A 33 21.48 -6.68 4.78
N LYS A 34 20.93 -5.47 4.95
CA LYS A 34 21.07 -4.66 6.16
C LYS A 34 20.06 -5.04 7.26
N GLY A 35 19.12 -5.95 7.01
CA GLY A 35 18.08 -6.31 7.96
C GLY A 35 17.09 -5.18 8.24
N LEU A 36 16.89 -4.25 7.30
CA LEU A 36 15.94 -3.16 7.48
C LEU A 36 14.50 -3.68 7.42
N LYS A 37 13.63 -3.08 8.22
CA LYS A 37 12.21 -3.43 8.29
C LYS A 37 11.35 -2.18 8.09
N TYR A 38 10.28 -2.33 7.32
CA TYR A 38 9.31 -1.28 7.00
C TYR A 38 7.90 -1.74 7.37
N ASP A 39 7.13 -0.86 8.03
CA ASP A 39 5.74 -1.12 8.40
C ASP A 39 4.81 -1.16 7.18
N ALA A 40 5.13 -0.37 6.16
CA ALA A 40 4.40 -0.32 4.91
C ALA A 40 5.35 -0.06 3.74
N ILE A 41 5.13 -0.77 2.64
CA ILE A 41 5.86 -0.61 1.39
C ILE A 41 4.83 -0.38 0.29
N LEU A 42 4.96 0.72 -0.44
CA LEU A 42 4.14 1.00 -1.62
C LEU A 42 5.00 0.83 -2.87
N LEU A 43 4.64 -0.14 -3.71
CA LEU A 43 5.25 -0.38 -5.00
C LEU A 43 4.35 0.20 -6.10
N ASP A 44 4.64 1.43 -6.48
CA ASP A 44 4.00 2.12 -7.60
C ASP A 44 5.05 2.41 -8.69
N LEU A 45 5.37 1.37 -9.46
CA LEU A 45 6.41 1.41 -10.50
C LEU A 45 5.94 0.75 -11.78
N CYS A 46 5.89 1.55 -12.84
CA CYS A 46 5.34 1.15 -14.13
C CYS A 46 6.37 1.29 -15.24
N ILE A 47 6.25 0.44 -16.27
CA ILE A 47 6.94 0.70 -17.53
C ILE A 47 6.17 1.74 -18.35
N ASN A 48 6.88 2.65 -19.01
CA ASN A 48 6.26 3.61 -19.94
C ASN A 48 6.08 3.00 -21.33
N LYS A 49 5.48 1.81 -21.41
CA LYS A 49 5.15 1.09 -22.65
C LYS A 49 3.82 0.37 -22.48
N LYS A 50 2.95 0.44 -23.50
CA LYS A 50 1.69 -0.29 -23.50
C LYS A 50 1.97 -1.78 -23.78
N VAL A 51 1.99 -2.57 -22.71
CA VAL A 51 2.09 -4.04 -22.75
C VAL A 51 1.00 -4.63 -21.87
N ALA A 52 0.88 -5.97 -21.84
CA ALA A 52 -0.13 -6.67 -21.06
C ALA A 52 -0.12 -6.28 -19.56
N LEU A 53 1.07 -6.30 -18.94
CA LEU A 53 1.30 -5.82 -17.58
C LEU A 53 2.18 -4.57 -17.59
N MET A 54 1.60 -3.42 -17.22
CA MET A 54 2.35 -2.16 -17.15
C MET A 54 2.97 -1.93 -15.77
N CYS A 55 2.27 -2.34 -14.70
CA CYS A 55 2.72 -2.22 -13.32
C CYS A 55 2.32 -3.48 -12.53
N PRO A 56 3.18 -4.01 -11.65
CA PRO A 56 4.58 -3.63 -11.47
C PRO A 56 5.44 -4.05 -12.68
N ILE A 57 6.68 -3.57 -12.74
CA ILE A 57 7.65 -4.05 -13.74
C ILE A 57 8.07 -5.50 -13.44
N GLU A 58 8.40 -6.29 -14.48
CA GLU A 58 8.75 -7.72 -14.34
C GLU A 58 9.89 -8.00 -13.35
N GLY A 59 10.83 -7.07 -13.17
CA GLY A 59 11.92 -7.23 -12.20
C GLY A 59 11.42 -7.44 -10.76
N PHE A 60 10.31 -6.81 -10.39
CA PHE A 60 9.66 -6.97 -9.08
C PHE A 60 8.73 -8.18 -9.00
N LEU A 61 8.64 -9.01 -10.05
CA LEU A 61 7.93 -10.29 -10.07
C LEU A 61 8.86 -11.50 -9.92
N THR A 62 10.17 -11.26 -9.87
CA THR A 62 11.17 -12.30 -9.62
C THR A 62 11.09 -12.81 -8.20
N ASP A 63 11.42 -14.09 -7.97
CA ASP A 63 11.41 -14.67 -6.63
C ASP A 63 12.34 -13.93 -5.67
N GLU A 64 13.52 -13.52 -6.13
CA GLU A 64 14.47 -12.76 -5.33
C GLU A 64 13.87 -11.42 -4.88
N ALA A 65 13.26 -10.67 -5.80
CA ALA A 65 12.69 -9.37 -5.46
C ALA A 65 11.50 -9.50 -4.49
N ILE A 66 10.57 -10.42 -4.74
CA ILE A 66 9.41 -10.63 -3.87
C ILE A 66 9.86 -11.16 -2.49
N SER A 67 10.82 -12.08 -2.46
CA SER A 67 11.38 -12.60 -1.21
C SER A 67 12.06 -11.50 -0.41
N ASN A 68 12.82 -10.62 -1.05
CA ASN A 68 13.44 -9.47 -0.38
C ASN A 68 12.41 -8.45 0.08
N LEU A 69 11.35 -8.18 -0.69
CA LEU A 69 10.23 -7.33 -0.28
C LEU A 69 9.51 -7.89 0.95
N ALA A 70 9.23 -9.20 0.95
CA ALA A 70 8.69 -9.89 2.11
C ALA A 70 9.65 -9.78 3.29
N PHE A 71 10.93 -10.05 3.10
CA PHE A 71 11.91 -9.98 4.17
C PHE A 71 12.05 -8.58 4.77
N ILE A 72 12.00 -7.50 3.99
CA ILE A 72 12.08 -6.14 4.53
C ILE A 72 10.74 -5.61 5.05
N THR A 73 9.65 -6.37 4.87
CA THR A 73 8.36 -6.04 5.49
C THR A 73 8.38 -6.47 6.96
N ALA A 74 7.86 -5.61 7.83
CA ALA A 74 7.85 -5.87 9.26
C ALA A 74 6.80 -6.95 9.62
N ASP A 75 7.13 -7.85 10.56
CA ASP A 75 6.18 -8.85 11.08
C ASP A 75 5.06 -8.23 11.94
N THR A 76 5.24 -6.96 12.33
CA THR A 76 4.25 -6.11 12.98
C THR A 76 4.31 -4.74 12.32
N GLY A 77 3.18 -4.27 11.78
CA GLY A 77 3.05 -3.00 11.09
C GLY A 77 2.09 -2.03 11.79
N LEU A 78 1.39 -1.27 10.96
CA LEU A 78 0.69 -0.01 11.26
C LEU A 78 -0.39 -0.12 12.36
N LEU A 79 -0.36 0.82 13.31
CA LEU A 79 -1.47 1.12 14.22
C LEU A 79 -2.53 1.91 13.46
N LEU A 80 -3.55 1.23 12.95
CA LEU A 80 -4.68 1.89 12.30
C LEU A 80 -5.72 2.28 13.37
N CYS A 81 -5.62 3.52 13.85
CA CYS A 81 -6.53 4.04 14.87
C CYS A 81 -7.87 4.41 14.22
N CYS A 82 -8.78 3.44 14.10
CA CYS A 82 -10.16 3.75 13.76
C CYS A 82 -10.86 4.42 14.95
N PHE A 83 -10.83 5.75 15.01
CA PHE A 83 -11.78 6.48 15.87
C PHE A 83 -13.20 6.22 15.36
N LEU A 84 -13.93 5.34 16.05
CA LEU A 84 -15.37 5.23 15.92
C LEU A 84 -16.00 6.35 16.76
N ASN A 85 -16.40 7.44 16.10
CA ASN A 85 -17.32 8.39 16.73
C ASN A 85 -18.71 7.75 16.76
N LYS A 86 -19.05 7.05 17.86
CA LYS A 86 -20.46 6.79 18.17
C LYS A 86 -21.04 8.04 18.83
N THR A 87 -21.99 8.66 18.15
CA THR A 87 -22.74 9.81 18.64
C THR A 87 -23.64 9.43 19.82
N SER A 88 -23.35 10.11 20.94
CA SER A 88 -24.23 10.46 22.07
C SER A 88 -24.80 9.36 22.99
N LYS A 89 -24.54 9.60 24.29
CA LYS A 89 -25.23 9.13 25.50
C LYS A 89 -24.77 7.82 26.16
N GLU A 90 -23.47 7.69 26.46
CA GLU A 90 -23.07 6.98 27.69
C GLU A 90 -22.02 7.77 28.45
N LYS A 91 -22.47 8.45 29.51
CA LYS A 91 -21.62 9.05 30.54
C LYS A 91 -21.00 7.90 31.33
N ASN A 92 -19.84 7.41 30.90
CA ASN A 92 -18.79 6.70 31.66
C ASN A 92 -17.88 5.94 30.67
N ALA A 93 -17.06 6.64 29.89
CA ALA A 93 -16.28 6.05 28.80
C ALA A 93 -14.77 5.91 29.09
N PHE A 94 -14.33 5.84 30.36
CA PHE A 94 -12.96 5.44 30.68
C PHE A 94 -12.69 3.93 30.44
N ALA A 95 -13.73 3.17 30.07
CA ALA A 95 -13.62 1.78 29.61
C ALA A 95 -13.61 1.63 28.07
N HIS A 96 -13.53 2.73 27.32
CA HIS A 96 -13.89 2.78 25.89
C HIS A 96 -12.70 3.06 24.95
N LEU A 97 -11.57 2.36 25.16
CA LEU A 97 -10.45 2.34 24.21
C LEU A 97 -9.85 0.92 24.17
N ARG A 98 -10.28 0.08 23.22
CA ARG A 98 -9.60 -1.20 22.96
C ARG A 98 -9.94 -1.81 21.60
N LEU A 99 -9.64 -1.10 20.52
CA LEU A 99 -9.28 -1.72 19.24
C LEU A 99 -8.04 -1.01 18.69
N MET A 100 -6.95 -1.02 19.48
CA MET A 100 -5.62 -0.87 18.90
C MET A 100 -5.30 -2.20 18.22
N GLN A 101 -5.75 -2.36 16.98
CA GLN A 101 -5.35 -3.50 16.16
C GLN A 101 -3.96 -3.23 15.62
N ARG A 102 -3.04 -4.14 15.92
CA ARG A 102 -1.70 -4.16 15.37
C ARG A 102 -1.79 -4.96 14.08
N ILE A 103 -1.83 -4.25 12.95
CA ILE A 103 -1.83 -4.89 11.64
C ILE A 103 -0.40 -5.39 11.39
N SER A 104 -0.22 -6.48 10.66
CA SER A 104 1.10 -6.88 10.16
C SER A 104 1.68 -5.83 9.21
N GLY A 105 2.98 -5.87 8.92
CA GLY A 105 3.53 -5.04 7.85
C GLY A 105 2.84 -5.38 6.52
N VAL A 106 2.70 -4.36 5.66
CA VAL A 106 1.96 -4.50 4.41
C VAL A 106 2.81 -4.10 3.20
N VAL A 107 2.76 -4.92 2.16
CA VAL A 107 3.21 -4.54 0.82
C VAL A 107 1.99 -4.24 -0.03
N ILE A 108 1.93 -3.02 -0.55
CA ILE A 108 0.86 -2.53 -1.41
C ILE A 108 1.45 -2.40 -2.81
N VAL A 109 0.92 -3.14 -3.77
CA VAL A 109 1.38 -3.12 -5.16
C VAL A 109 0.28 -2.58 -6.04
N ASN A 110 0.60 -1.51 -6.79
CA ASN A 110 -0.29 -1.02 -7.83
C ASN A 110 -0.14 -1.89 -9.09
N ILE A 111 -1.26 -2.45 -9.55
CA ILE A 111 -1.33 -3.31 -10.72
C ILE A 111 -2.14 -2.61 -11.79
N ILE A 112 -1.49 -2.35 -12.92
CA ILE A 112 -2.14 -1.78 -14.10
C ILE A 112 -1.90 -2.71 -15.28
N THR A 113 -2.99 -3.14 -15.91
CA THR A 113 -2.98 -4.06 -17.04
C THR A 113 -3.63 -3.43 -18.28
N ALA A 114 -3.36 -4.02 -19.45
CA ALA A 114 -4.14 -3.72 -20.65
C ALA A 114 -5.58 -4.24 -20.51
N LYS A 115 -6.52 -3.66 -21.26
CA LYS A 115 -7.97 -3.98 -21.19
C LYS A 115 -8.28 -5.47 -21.40
N ASP A 116 -7.46 -6.15 -22.17
CA ASP A 116 -7.56 -7.55 -22.58
C ASP A 116 -6.65 -8.49 -21.77
N ALA A 117 -5.91 -7.97 -20.79
CA ALA A 117 -4.90 -8.70 -20.03
C ALA A 117 -5.26 -8.81 -18.54
N LEU A 118 -6.54 -9.03 -18.21
CA LEU A 118 -7.00 -9.14 -16.81
C LEU A 118 -6.33 -10.30 -16.05
N LEU A 119 -5.94 -11.37 -16.75
CA LEU A 119 -5.24 -12.52 -16.18
C LEU A 119 -3.84 -12.15 -15.64
N GLU A 120 -3.24 -11.04 -16.09
CA GLU A 120 -1.96 -10.59 -15.56
C GLU A 120 -2.06 -10.17 -14.10
N ALA A 121 -3.19 -9.60 -13.68
CA ALA A 121 -3.40 -9.25 -12.27
C ALA A 121 -3.48 -10.52 -11.38
N GLU A 122 -4.10 -11.59 -11.89
CA GLU A 122 -4.13 -12.89 -11.22
C GLU A 122 -2.75 -13.54 -11.17
N ARG A 123 -1.96 -13.41 -12.24
CA ARG A 123 -0.55 -13.86 -12.25
C ARG A 123 0.26 -13.14 -11.17
N VAL A 124 0.15 -11.83 -11.07
CA VAL A 124 0.85 -11.05 -10.02
C VAL A 124 0.41 -11.51 -8.63
N LEU A 125 -0.90 -11.66 -8.40
CA LEU A 125 -1.43 -12.18 -7.14
C LEU A 125 -0.83 -13.55 -6.80
N ALA A 126 -0.82 -14.50 -7.75
CA ALA A 126 -0.30 -15.85 -7.54
C ALA A 126 1.19 -15.82 -7.13
N ARG A 127 1.99 -14.97 -7.80
CA ARG A 127 3.42 -14.81 -7.50
C ARG A 127 3.68 -14.27 -6.10
N TYR A 128 2.88 -13.31 -5.64
CA TYR A 128 3.02 -12.77 -4.29
C TYR A 128 2.54 -13.75 -3.22
N LEU A 129 1.49 -14.54 -3.49
CA LEU A 129 1.01 -15.60 -2.59
C LEU A 129 2.03 -16.72 -2.35
N GLU A 130 3.04 -16.88 -3.20
CA GLU A 130 4.14 -17.82 -2.94
C GLU A 130 5.07 -17.37 -1.80
N HIS A 131 5.09 -16.07 -1.49
CA HIS A 131 6.01 -15.46 -0.52
C HIS A 131 5.29 -14.83 0.69
N PHE A 132 4.00 -14.55 0.57
CA PHE A 132 3.16 -13.97 1.63
C PHE A 132 2.04 -14.93 2.03
N GLU A 133 1.71 -14.98 3.33
CA GLU A 133 0.66 -15.87 3.84
C GLU A 133 -0.75 -15.41 3.42
N SER A 134 -0.93 -14.09 3.25
CA SER A 134 -2.19 -13.51 2.79
C SER A 134 -1.95 -12.38 1.80
N CYS A 135 -2.74 -12.37 0.73
CA CYS A 135 -2.83 -11.25 -0.19
C CYS A 135 -4.29 -11.00 -0.60
N ILE A 136 -4.70 -9.74 -0.65
CA ILE A 136 -6.04 -9.30 -1.07
C ILE A 136 -5.90 -8.37 -2.27
N LEU A 137 -6.57 -8.72 -3.37
CA LEU A 137 -6.63 -7.90 -4.57
C LEU A 137 -7.93 -7.06 -4.56
N LEU A 138 -7.80 -5.74 -4.49
CA LEU A 138 -8.93 -4.81 -4.50
C LEU A 138 -9.01 -4.04 -5.82
N PRO A 139 -10.22 -3.80 -6.36
CA PRO A 139 -10.40 -2.86 -7.45
C PRO A 139 -10.16 -1.42 -6.98
N ALA A 140 -9.29 -0.70 -7.67
CA ALA A 140 -9.02 0.73 -7.42
C ALA A 140 -9.52 1.64 -8.55
N GLY A 141 -9.78 1.07 -9.74
CA GLY A 141 -10.34 1.77 -10.88
C GLY A 141 -10.86 0.80 -11.94
N GLY A 142 -11.03 1.27 -13.18
CA GLY A 142 -11.51 0.44 -14.29
C GLY A 142 -10.58 -0.76 -14.55
N LEU A 143 -9.31 -0.47 -14.82
CA LEU A 143 -8.26 -1.48 -15.08
C LEU A 143 -7.30 -1.64 -13.91
N ASP A 144 -7.30 -0.69 -12.99
CA ASP A 144 -6.33 -0.63 -11.91
C ASP A 144 -6.79 -1.51 -10.74
N ARG A 145 -5.86 -2.29 -10.21
CA ARG A 145 -6.05 -3.15 -9.05
C ARG A 145 -4.95 -2.86 -8.05
N MET A 146 -5.31 -2.83 -6.77
CA MET A 146 -4.36 -2.66 -5.67
C MET A 146 -4.26 -3.99 -4.94
N LEU A 147 -3.06 -4.55 -4.90
CA LEU A 147 -2.76 -5.78 -4.19
C LEU A 147 -2.17 -5.44 -2.82
N PHE A 148 -2.76 -5.97 -1.77
CA PHE A 148 -2.30 -5.82 -0.38
C PHE A 148 -1.82 -7.17 0.12
N CYS A 149 -0.56 -7.29 0.49
CA CYS A 149 0.03 -8.54 0.98
C CYS A 149 0.58 -8.39 2.40
N PHE A 150 0.38 -9.44 3.20
CA PHE A 150 0.67 -9.49 4.63
C PHE A 150 1.41 -10.79 4.98
N HIS A 151 2.26 -10.73 6.01
CA HIS A 151 2.96 -11.92 6.51
C HIS A 151 2.09 -12.93 7.23
N LYS A 152 0.94 -12.50 7.74
CA LYS A 152 0.03 -13.33 8.52
C LYS A 152 -1.36 -13.22 7.95
N LYS A 153 -2.13 -14.28 8.17
CA LYS A 153 -3.57 -14.21 7.93
C LYS A 153 -4.19 -13.14 8.82
N GLU A 154 -4.81 -12.14 8.22
CA GLU A 154 -5.47 -11.04 8.91
C GLU A 154 -6.99 -11.30 9.04
N LEU A 155 -7.63 -10.60 9.98
CA LEU A 155 -9.08 -10.75 10.26
C LEU A 155 -9.99 -10.37 9.09
N TRP A 156 -9.46 -9.68 8.08
CA TRP A 156 -10.16 -9.30 6.85
C TRP A 156 -9.97 -10.28 5.69
N ASP A 157 -9.13 -11.31 5.83
CA ASP A 157 -8.93 -12.29 4.77
C ASP A 157 -10.19 -13.11 4.49
N ASP A 158 -11.02 -13.31 5.51
CA ASP A 158 -12.31 -13.99 5.38
C ASP A 158 -13.42 -13.05 4.87
N ASN A 159 -13.18 -11.73 4.85
CA ASN A 159 -14.12 -10.75 4.30
C ASN A 159 -13.41 -9.51 3.72
N PRO A 160 -13.07 -9.54 2.41
CA PRO A 160 -12.43 -8.43 1.70
C PRO A 160 -13.21 -7.10 1.78
N GLU A 161 -14.53 -7.14 2.01
CA GLU A 161 -15.35 -5.95 2.16
C GLU A 161 -14.95 -5.13 3.40
N LYS A 162 -14.45 -5.78 4.46
CA LYS A 162 -13.97 -5.05 5.66
C LYS A 162 -12.75 -4.20 5.36
N LEU A 163 -11.80 -4.73 4.58
CA LEU A 163 -10.63 -3.97 4.16
C LEU A 163 -11.08 -2.82 3.25
N HIS A 164 -12.00 -3.09 2.33
CA HIS A 164 -12.60 -2.06 1.49
C HIS A 164 -13.28 -0.94 2.30
N GLU A 165 -14.08 -1.27 3.32
CA GLU A 165 -14.70 -0.29 4.21
C GLU A 165 -13.67 0.53 4.98
N LEU A 166 -12.56 -0.07 5.40
CA LEU A 166 -11.49 0.64 6.09
C LEU A 166 -10.80 1.64 5.16
N VAL A 167 -10.54 1.24 3.92
CA VAL A 167 -10.02 2.14 2.88
C VAL A 167 -10.97 3.32 2.67
N VAL A 168 -12.29 3.07 2.53
CA VAL A 168 -13.29 4.15 2.44
C VAL A 168 -13.24 5.08 3.66
N LYS A 169 -13.21 4.53 4.88
CA LYS A 169 -13.16 5.32 6.11
C LYS A 169 -11.88 6.16 6.22
N VAL A 170 -10.76 5.65 5.71
CA VAL A 170 -9.51 6.42 5.63
C VAL A 170 -9.66 7.53 4.61
N GLU A 171 -10.14 7.24 3.40
CA GLU A 171 -10.39 8.23 2.35
C GLU A 171 -11.30 9.39 2.83
N GLU A 172 -12.40 9.07 3.52
CA GLU A 172 -13.32 10.06 4.08
C GLU A 172 -12.66 10.96 5.12
N LYS A 173 -11.75 10.41 5.93
CA LYS A 173 -11.06 11.16 6.99
C LYS A 173 -9.90 11.98 6.48
N THR A 174 -9.16 11.48 5.50
CA THR A 174 -7.98 12.15 4.97
C THR A 174 -8.31 13.10 3.82
N GLY A 175 -9.48 12.94 3.19
CA GLY A 175 -9.84 13.71 2.00
C GLY A 175 -8.98 13.39 0.78
N PHE A 176 -8.34 12.22 0.72
CA PHE A 176 -7.41 11.88 -0.38
C PHE A 176 -8.10 11.54 -1.71
N HIS A 177 -9.41 11.25 -1.70
CA HIS A 177 -10.20 10.94 -2.91
C HIS A 177 -9.55 9.90 -3.85
N LEU A 178 -8.95 8.84 -3.31
CA LEU A 178 -8.12 7.87 -4.06
C LEU A 178 -8.87 7.14 -5.18
N ARG A 179 -10.20 7.01 -5.10
CA ARG A 179 -11.03 6.31 -6.11
C ARG A 179 -11.54 7.20 -7.22
N ASP A 180 -11.87 8.44 -6.87
CA ASP A 180 -12.60 9.31 -7.77
C ASP A 180 -11.63 10.26 -8.47
N GLY A 181 -10.55 10.69 -7.79
CA GLY A 181 -9.54 11.61 -8.34
C GLY A 181 -10.08 13.00 -8.71
N ILE A 182 -11.38 13.27 -8.50
CA ILE A 182 -12.07 14.45 -9.06
C ILE A 182 -11.92 15.68 -8.16
N ASN A 183 -11.76 15.51 -6.84
CA ASN A 183 -11.88 16.60 -5.86
C ASN A 183 -10.76 16.60 -4.80
N TYR A 184 -9.50 16.43 -5.19
CA TYR A 184 -8.40 16.61 -4.23
C TYR A 184 -8.31 18.09 -3.81
N PHE A 185 -8.71 18.39 -2.58
CA PHE A 185 -8.41 19.67 -1.94
C PHE A 185 -7.13 19.45 -1.12
N ALA A 186 -6.00 19.98 -1.60
CA ALA A 186 -4.80 20.06 -0.79
C ALA A 186 -5.15 20.77 0.52
N SER A 187 -4.80 20.18 1.66
CA SER A 187 -4.91 20.89 2.94
C SER A 187 -4.11 22.18 2.82
N GLU A 188 -4.79 23.34 2.95
CA GLU A 188 -4.10 24.62 3.05
C GLU A 188 -3.17 24.54 4.26
N VAL A 189 -1.86 24.53 3.98
CA VAL A 189 -0.84 24.57 5.02
C VAL A 189 -0.69 26.04 5.39
N GLU A 190 -1.20 26.42 6.57
CA GLU A 190 -0.82 27.68 7.25
C GLU A 190 0.68 27.71 7.58
#